data_AF-A0A8T4DLR5-F1
#
_entry.id   AF-A0A8T4DLR5-F1
#
_cell.length_a   1.000
_cell.length_b   1.000
_cell.length_c   1.000
_cell.angle_alpha   90.00
_cell.angle_beta   90.00
_cell.angle_gamma   90.00
#
_symmetry.space_group_name_H-M   'P 1'
#
loop_
_entity.id
_entity.type
_entity.pdbx_description
1 polymer ?
#
loop_
_entity_poly.entity_id
_entity_poly.type
_entity_poly.pdbx_seq_one_letter_code
_entity_poly.pdbx_strand_id
1 'polypeptide(L)'
;DMPFIRPEFLDYAIERYIACERMALSVFIRVDGSWIPRSGPFELDGNMVVPSGISIINGECISWAEMSQLDIIVDHERQFLNINSLEDLIMAGEE
;
A
#
# COMPACT_ATOMS: atom_id res chain seq x y z
N ASP A 1 2.21 10.91 4.28
CA ASP A 1 3.59 10.55 4.67
C ASP A 1 4.35 9.81 3.56
N MET A 2 3.89 9.83 2.30
CA MET A 2 4.53 9.15 1.16
C MET A 2 5.15 10.19 0.20
N PRO A 3 6.40 10.63 0.40
CA PRO A 3 6.97 11.73 -0.40
C PRO A 3 7.42 11.30 -1.80
N PHE A 4 7.58 10.01 -2.05
CA PHE A 4 8.12 9.48 -3.31
C PHE A 4 7.05 8.84 -4.20
N ILE A 5 5.78 8.93 -3.82
CA ILE A 5 4.68 8.35 -4.61
C ILE A 5 4.65 8.97 -6.00
N ARG A 6 4.48 8.12 -7.00
CA ARG A 6 4.49 8.52 -8.41
C ARG A 6 3.06 8.57 -8.95
N PRO A 7 2.68 9.61 -9.73
CA PRO A 7 1.35 9.70 -10.33
C PRO A 7 1.00 8.46 -11.18
N GLU A 8 1.98 7.89 -11.88
CA GLU A 8 1.78 6.72 -12.74
C GLU A 8 1.26 5.51 -11.96
N PHE A 9 1.68 5.35 -10.70
CA PHE A 9 1.16 4.29 -9.85
C PHE A 9 -0.27 4.56 -9.38
N LEU A 10 -0.59 5.83 -9.08
CA LEU A 10 -1.94 6.20 -8.68
C LEU A 10 -2.93 5.98 -9.82
N ASP A 11 -2.57 6.37 -11.03
CA ASP A 11 -3.38 6.11 -12.23
C ASP A 11 -3.62 4.60 -12.41
N TYR A 12 -2.56 3.79 -12.31
CA TYR A 12 -2.67 2.33 -12.33
C TYR A 12 -3.65 1.80 -11.25
N ALA A 13 -3.50 2.24 -10.00
CA ALA A 13 -4.37 1.79 -8.91
C ALA A 13 -5.85 2.16 -9.16
N ILE A 14 -6.12 3.36 -9.67
CA ILE A 14 -7.46 3.83 -10.03
C ILE A 14 -8.04 3.00 -11.17
N GLU A 15 -7.29 2.75 -12.23
CA GLU A 15 -7.72 1.93 -13.36
C GLU A 15 -8.05 0.49 -12.92
N ARG A 16 -7.22 -0.09 -12.06
CA ARG A 16 -7.46 -1.43 -11.50
C ARG A 16 -8.72 -1.48 -10.64
N TYR A 17 -8.96 -0.45 -9.83
CA TYR A 17 -10.18 -0.32 -9.02
C TYR A 17 -11.43 -0.27 -9.90
N ILE A 18 -11.44 0.61 -10.91
CA ILE A 18 -12.57 0.77 -11.84
C ILE A 18 -12.86 -0.54 -12.59
N ALA A 19 -11.81 -1.28 -12.99
CA ALA A 19 -11.97 -2.53 -13.75
C ALA A 19 -12.46 -3.73 -12.93
N CYS A 20 -12.34 -3.72 -11.60
CA CYS A 20 -12.61 -4.91 -10.77
C CYS A 20 -13.97 -4.89 -10.06
N GLU A 21 -14.77 -3.83 -10.21
CA GLU A 21 -16.12 -3.67 -9.61
C GLU A 21 -16.16 -3.99 -8.10
N ARG A 22 -15.03 -3.82 -7.39
CA ARG A 22 -14.93 -4.01 -5.94
C ARG A 22 -15.26 -2.71 -5.21
N MET A 23 -15.70 -2.84 -3.97
CA MET A 23 -16.06 -1.70 -3.12
C MET A 23 -14.82 -0.97 -2.60
N ALA A 24 -13.72 -1.69 -2.41
CA ALA A 24 -12.46 -1.16 -1.96
C ALA A 24 -11.26 -1.74 -2.71
N LEU A 25 -10.14 -1.04 -2.66
CA LEU A 25 -8.84 -1.50 -3.10
C LEU A 25 -7.80 -1.12 -2.03
N SER A 26 -6.93 -2.06 -1.69
CA SER A 26 -5.80 -1.82 -0.79
C SER A 26 -4.49 -2.24 -1.47
N VAL A 27 -3.46 -1.42 -1.32
CA VAL A 27 -2.12 -1.70 -1.85
C VAL A 27 -1.21 -2.15 -0.70
N PHE A 28 -0.52 -3.26 -0.91
CA PHE A 28 0.37 -3.89 0.06
C PHE A 28 1.78 -4.02 -0.52
N ILE A 29 2.78 -3.81 0.33
CA ILE A 29 4.19 -3.93 -0.02
C ILE A 29 4.68 -5.30 0.45
N ARG A 30 5.27 -6.09 -0.47
CA ARG A 30 5.92 -7.37 -0.18
C ARG A 30 7.16 -7.14 0.68
N VAL A 31 7.30 -7.95 1.73
CA VAL A 31 8.44 -7.95 2.63
C VAL A 31 9.35 -9.12 2.29
N ASP A 32 10.60 -8.84 1.94
CA ASP A 32 11.61 -9.84 1.57
C ASP A 32 12.71 -10.03 2.64
N GLY A 33 12.57 -9.38 3.80
CA GLY A 33 13.51 -9.46 4.92
C GLY A 33 14.67 -8.45 4.85
N SER A 34 14.81 -7.67 3.76
CA SER A 34 15.76 -6.55 3.68
C SER A 34 15.33 -5.33 4.52
N TRP A 35 14.04 -5.27 4.83
CA TRP A 35 13.39 -4.22 5.57
C TRP A 35 12.43 -4.81 6.61
N ILE A 36 12.45 -4.26 7.83
CA ILE A 36 11.56 -4.68 8.91
C ILE A 36 10.58 -3.53 9.18
N PRO A 37 9.34 -3.62 8.64
CA PRO A 37 8.33 -2.61 8.91
C PRO A 37 7.91 -2.60 10.38
N ARG A 38 7.64 -1.40 10.92
CA ARG A 38 7.13 -1.24 12.29
C ARG A 38 5.74 -1.85 12.48
N SER A 39 4.85 -1.64 11.51
CA SER A 39 3.59 -2.37 11.40
C SER A 39 3.97 -3.80 11.02
N GLY A 40 4.06 -4.69 12.01
CA GLY A 40 4.55 -6.06 11.78
C GLY A 40 3.90 -6.71 10.55
N PRO A 41 4.67 -7.43 9.73
CA PRO A 41 4.16 -8.01 8.49
C PRO A 41 3.12 -9.10 8.77
N PHE A 42 2.18 -9.27 7.85
CA PHE A 42 1.16 -10.32 7.91
C PHE A 42 1.10 -11.10 6.59
N GLU A 43 0.50 -12.28 6.62
CA GLU A 43 0.36 -13.12 5.43
C GLU A 43 -0.87 -12.69 4.60
N LEU A 44 -0.67 -12.49 3.30
CA LEU A 44 -1.72 -12.24 2.31
C LEU A 44 -1.38 -12.99 1.02
N ASP A 45 -2.27 -13.87 0.56
CA ASP A 45 -2.08 -14.71 -0.63
C ASP A 45 -0.70 -15.41 -0.68
N GLY A 46 -0.23 -15.92 0.47
CA GLY A 46 1.07 -16.58 0.61
C GLY A 46 2.29 -15.65 0.57
N ASN A 47 2.09 -14.33 0.59
CA ASN A 47 3.14 -13.33 0.67
C ASN A 47 3.15 -12.70 2.06
N MET A 48 4.34 -12.45 2.63
CA MET A 48 4.45 -11.56 3.78
C MET A 48 4.40 -10.11 3.28
N VAL A 49 3.44 -9.34 3.79
CA VAL A 49 3.18 -7.99 3.32
C VAL A 49 2.93 -7.00 4.46
N VAL A 50 2.99 -5.72 4.13
CA VAL A 50 2.50 -4.63 4.98
C VAL A 50 1.68 -3.61 4.18
N PRO A 51 0.83 -2.82 4.85
CA PRO A 51 0.05 -1.79 4.17
C PRO A 51 0.98 -0.71 3.62
N SER A 52 0.76 -0.29 2.37
CA SER A 52 1.45 0.89 1.80
C SER A 52 0.89 2.22 2.29
N GLY A 53 -0.28 2.21 2.93
CA GLY A 53 -1.05 3.43 3.23
C GLY A 53 -1.85 3.97 2.04
N ILE A 54 -1.85 3.29 0.88
CA ILE A 54 -2.69 3.62 -0.28
C ILE A 54 -3.91 2.69 -0.29
N SER A 55 -5.09 3.31 -0.28
CA SER A 55 -6.36 2.61 -0.44
C SER A 55 -7.38 3.47 -1.21
N ILE A 56 -8.32 2.79 -1.87
CA ILE A 56 -9.48 3.39 -2.54
C ILE A 56 -10.71 2.76 -1.93
N ILE A 57 -11.71 3.56 -1.55
CA ILE A 57 -12.95 3.08 -0.95
C ILE A 57 -14.11 3.82 -1.62
N ASN A 58 -15.16 3.09 -2.01
CA ASN A 58 -16.41 3.74 -2.38
C ASN A 58 -17.01 4.44 -1.15
N GLY A 59 -17.12 5.77 -1.21
CA GLY A 59 -17.63 6.59 -0.11
C GLY A 59 -19.03 6.21 0.38
N GLU A 60 -19.86 5.60 -0.48
CA GLU A 60 -21.19 5.10 -0.10
C GLU A 60 -21.13 3.89 0.85
N CYS A 61 -20.00 3.16 0.83
CA CYS A 61 -19.78 1.93 1.59
C CYS A 61 -18.87 2.14 2.81
N ILE A 62 -18.36 3.36 3.06
CA ILE A 62 -17.31 3.59 4.07
C ILE A 62 -17.69 3.20 5.51
N SER A 63 -18.99 3.18 5.82
CA SER A 63 -19.52 2.81 7.13
C SER A 63 -19.92 1.34 7.23
N TRP A 64 -19.76 0.56 6.16
CA TRP A 64 -20.17 -0.83 6.13
C TRP A 64 -19.16 -1.69 6.89
N ALA A 65 -19.67 -2.68 7.63
CA ALA A 65 -18.84 -3.59 8.40
C ALA A 65 -18.00 -4.53 7.52
N GLU A 66 -18.50 -4.86 6.33
CA GLU A 66 -17.82 -5.72 5.36
C GLU A 66 -17.90 -5.09 3.96
N MET A 67 -16.78 -5.10 3.26
CA MET A 67 -16.66 -4.59 1.89
C MET A 67 -15.88 -5.58 1.05
N SER A 68 -16.32 -5.79 -0.19
CA SER A 68 -15.51 -6.53 -1.15
C SER A 68 -14.27 -5.72 -1.52
N GLN A 69 -13.08 -6.30 -1.29
CA GLN A 69 -11.79 -5.63 -1.50
C GLN A 69 -11.01 -6.29 -2.65
N LEU A 70 -10.28 -5.47 -3.40
CA LEU A 70 -9.19 -5.90 -4.26
C LEU A 70 -7.85 -5.62 -3.58
N ASP A 71 -6.99 -6.62 -3.51
CA ASP A 71 -5.64 -6.48 -2.96
C ASP A 71 -4.61 -6.40 -4.10
N ILE A 72 -3.79 -5.36 -4.08
CA ILE A 72 -2.64 -5.23 -4.98
C ILE A 72 -1.38 -5.43 -4.15
N ILE A 73 -0.54 -6.40 -4.52
CA ILE A 73 0.77 -6.62 -3.91
C ILE A 73 1.85 -6.05 -4.84
N VAL A 74 2.67 -5.15 -4.32
CA VAL A 74 3.82 -4.53 -5.00
C VAL A 74 5.13 -4.91 -4.31
N ASP A 75 6.26 -4.81 -5.02
CA ASP A 75 7.57 -5.00 -4.42
C ASP A 75 8.00 -3.78 -3.59
N HIS A 76 8.94 -3.98 -2.66
CA HIS A 76 9.47 -2.91 -1.82
C HIS A 76 10.35 -1.96 -2.65
N GLU A 77 9.76 -0.85 -3.07
CA GLU A 77 10.41 0.20 -3.83
C GLU A 77 10.31 1.55 -3.11
N ARG A 78 11.29 2.45 -3.34
CA ARG A 78 11.33 3.79 -2.73
C ARG A 78 10.02 4.58 -2.91
N GLN A 79 9.31 4.36 -4.01
CA GLN A 79 8.03 5.04 -4.28
C GLN A 79 6.93 4.73 -3.24
N PHE A 80 7.04 3.61 -2.52
CA PHE A 80 6.09 3.18 -1.50
C PHE A 80 6.61 3.40 -0.07
N LEU A 81 7.69 4.16 0.12
CA LEU A 81 8.23 4.44 1.45
C LEU A 81 7.35 5.45 2.19
N ASN A 82 6.78 5.02 3.32
CA ASN A 82 6.11 5.88 4.28
C ASN A 82 7.10 6.39 5.32
N ILE A 83 7.09 7.70 5.58
CA ILE A 83 7.93 8.31 6.63
C ILE A 83 7.13 8.45 7.92
N ASN A 84 7.30 7.48 8.83
CA ASN A 84 6.65 7.45 10.13
C ASN A 84 7.62 7.50 11.32
N SER A 85 8.93 7.44 11.05
CA SER A 85 9.99 7.45 12.04
C SER A 85 11.22 8.23 11.57
N LEU A 86 12.15 8.50 12.49
CA LEU A 86 13.42 9.13 12.15
C LEU A 86 14.27 8.22 11.26
N GLU A 87 14.18 6.90 11.47
CA GLU A 87 14.85 5.91 10.63
C GLU A 87 14.34 5.96 9.19
N ASP A 88 13.03 6.07 8.98
CA ASP A 88 12.45 6.23 7.64
C ASP A 88 12.91 7.54 6.97
N LEU A 89 13.03 8.62 7.75
CA LEU A 89 13.49 9.91 7.25
C LEU A 89 14.98 9.86 6.83
N ILE A 90 15.82 9.17 7.60
CA ILE A 90 17.22 8.93 7.24
C ILE A 90 17.29 8.14 5.95
N MET A 91 16.56 7.01 5.86
CA MET A 91 16.49 6.18 4.65
C MET A 91 15.98 6.96 3.44
N ALA A 92 15.04 7.89 3.64
CA ALA A 92 14.55 8.76 2.58
C ALA A 92 15.61 9.77 2.07
N GLY A 93 16.54 10.18 2.94
CA GLY A 93 17.56 11.19 2.67
C GLY A 93 18.95 10.66 2.32
N GLU A 94 19.19 9.35 2.37
CA GLU A 94 20.43 8.75 1.88
C GLU A 94 20.45 8.77 0.33
N GLU A 95 21.22 9.71 -0.24
CA GLU A 95 21.68 9.75 -1.63
C GLU A 95 23.20 9.95 -1.70
#